data_AF-A0A3S1KCA7-F1
#
_entry.id   AF-A0A3S1KCA7-F1
#
_cell.length_a   1.000
_cell.length_b   1.000
_cell.length_c   1.000
_cell.angle_alpha   90.00
_cell.angle_beta   90.00
_cell.angle_gamma   90.00
#
_symmetry.space_group_name_H-M   'P 1'
#
loop_
_entity.id
_entity.type
_entity.pdbx_description
1 polymer ?
#
loop_
_entity_poly.entity_id
_entity_poly.type
_entity_poly.pdbx_seq_one_letter_code
_entity_poly.pdbx_strand_id
1 'polypeptide(L)'
;MIQINGRTYELIQNYKEAWDQEAFMQRYSEVLDRYDYIIGDWGYEKLRLKGFLRDNHPKVNRDTAFSGITDYINEYCNFGCAYFVLQKSKENIKETPTPESQEEEKTVSV
;
A
#
# COMPACT_ATOMS: atom_id res chain seq x y z
N MET A 1 0.58 -11.92 11.78
CA MET A 1 1.14 -12.12 10.43
C MET A 1 0.06 -12.72 9.54
N ILE A 2 -0.01 -12.31 8.28
CA ILE A 2 -1.04 -12.72 7.33
C ILE A 2 -0.35 -13.02 6.01
N GLN A 3 -0.75 -14.09 5.33
CA GLN A 3 -0.17 -14.46 4.04
C GLN A 3 -1.18 -14.24 2.92
N ILE A 4 -0.76 -13.51 1.89
CA ILE A 4 -1.57 -13.19 0.71
C ILE A 4 -0.68 -13.31 -0.51
N ASN A 5 -1.10 -14.11 -1.50
CA ASN A 5 -0.37 -14.31 -2.75
C ASN A 5 1.11 -14.66 -2.53
N GLY A 6 1.40 -15.51 -1.53
CA GLY A 6 2.76 -15.92 -1.18
C GLY A 6 3.60 -14.84 -0.49
N ARG A 7 3.01 -13.69 -0.12
CA ARG A 7 3.66 -12.60 0.62
C ARG A 7 3.17 -12.59 2.04
N THR A 8 4.08 -12.35 2.98
CA THR A 8 3.74 -12.20 4.39
C THR A 8 3.63 -10.72 4.72
N TYR A 9 2.55 -10.36 5.42
CA TYR A 9 2.29 -9.03 5.96
C TYR A 9 2.17 -9.10 7.49
N GLU A 10 2.68 -8.07 8.15
CA GLU A 10 2.64 -7.89 9.60
C GLU A 10 1.88 -6.63 9.95
N LEU A 11 0.97 -6.74 10.91
CA LEU A 11 0.24 -5.60 11.45
C LEU A 11 1.14 -4.83 12.40
N ILE A 12 1.60 -3.66 11.95
CA ILE A 12 2.50 -2.80 12.73
C ILE A 12 1.77 -1.67 13.45
N GLN A 13 0.58 -1.30 12.99
CA GLN A 13 -0.27 -0.32 13.65
C GLN A 13 -1.74 -0.71 13.51
N ASN A 14 -2.48 -0.65 14.61
CA ASN A 14 -3.92 -0.83 14.63
C ASN A 14 -4.54 0.28 15.49
N TYR A 15 -5.09 1.31 14.87
CA TYR A 15 -5.72 2.43 15.55
C TYR A 15 -7.24 2.24 15.58
N LYS A 16 -7.84 2.31 16.78
CA LYS A 16 -9.27 2.09 17.01
C LYS A 16 -9.80 0.74 16.51
N GLU A 17 -8.99 -0.30 16.64
CA GLU A 17 -9.39 -1.66 16.25
C GLU A 17 -9.86 -1.77 14.79
N ALA A 18 -9.29 -0.95 13.91
CA ALA A 18 -9.62 -0.89 12.49
C ALA A 18 -9.30 -2.16 11.70
N TRP A 19 -8.42 -3.01 12.22
CA TRP A 19 -7.97 -4.20 11.54
C TRP A 19 -9.08 -5.24 11.44
N ASP A 20 -9.53 -5.52 10.22
CA ASP A 20 -10.44 -6.60 9.88
C ASP A 20 -9.83 -7.40 8.72
N GLN A 21 -9.51 -8.66 8.97
CA GLN A 21 -8.88 -9.53 7.99
C GLN A 21 -9.80 -9.85 6.82
N GLU A 22 -11.09 -10.06 7.07
CA GLU A 22 -12.04 -10.40 6.00
C GLU A 22 -12.26 -9.21 5.08
N ALA A 23 -12.50 -8.03 5.66
CA ALA A 23 -12.67 -6.80 4.89
C ALA A 23 -11.41 -6.46 4.08
N PHE A 24 -10.22 -6.67 4.66
CA PHE A 24 -8.96 -6.47 3.97
C PHE A 24 -8.83 -7.40 2.75
N MET A 25 -9.08 -8.71 2.92
CA MET A 25 -8.98 -9.69 1.84
C MET A 25 -9.95 -9.37 0.69
N GLN A 26 -11.17 -8.93 0.99
CA GLN A 26 -12.16 -8.56 -0.01
C GLN A 26 -11.77 -7.34 -0.84
N ARG A 27 -10.95 -6.43 -0.29
CA ARG A 27 -10.50 -5.21 -0.98
C ARG A 27 -9.08 -5.27 -1.50
N TYR A 28 -8.33 -6.29 -1.11
CA TYR A 28 -6.97 -6.48 -1.57
C TYR A 28 -6.93 -6.60 -3.09
N SER A 29 -5.95 -5.93 -3.70
CA SER A 29 -5.67 -6.02 -5.13
C SER A 29 -4.20 -6.35 -5.31
N GLU A 30 -3.89 -7.17 -6.30
CA GLU A 30 -2.52 -7.49 -6.69
C GLU A 30 -1.69 -6.25 -7.05
N VAL A 31 -2.31 -5.12 -7.41
CA VAL A 31 -1.57 -3.87 -7.60
C VAL A 31 -0.85 -3.42 -6.33
N LEU A 32 -1.34 -3.81 -5.14
CA LEU A 32 -0.75 -3.46 -3.85
C LEU A 32 0.55 -4.21 -3.57
N ASP A 33 0.81 -5.29 -4.30
CA ASP A 33 1.99 -6.12 -4.19
C ASP A 33 3.30 -5.33 -4.40
N ARG A 34 3.27 -4.27 -5.18
CA ARG A 34 4.47 -3.47 -5.46
C ARG A 34 4.92 -2.61 -4.26
N TYR A 35 4.10 -2.51 -3.23
CA TYR A 35 4.34 -1.63 -2.09
C TYR A 35 4.88 -2.41 -0.88
N ASP A 36 5.69 -1.74 -0.07
CA ASP A 36 6.26 -2.31 1.15
C ASP A 36 5.29 -2.18 2.33
N TYR A 37 4.41 -1.19 2.30
CA TYR A 37 3.43 -0.91 3.32
C TYR A 37 2.06 -0.75 2.69
N ILE A 38 1.04 -1.21 3.41
CA ILE A 38 -0.36 -1.02 3.01
C ILE A 38 -1.08 -0.38 4.20
N ILE A 39 -1.73 0.74 3.94
CA ILE A 39 -2.63 1.38 4.89
C ILE A 39 -4.05 0.99 4.52
N GLY A 40 -4.80 0.57 5.53
CA GLY A 40 -6.25 0.49 5.45
C GLY A 40 -6.86 1.57 6.33
N ASP A 41 -7.69 2.42 5.75
CA ASP A 41 -8.44 3.44 6.48
C ASP A 41 -9.94 3.33 6.19
N TRP A 42 -10.75 3.62 7.20
CA TRP A 42 -12.21 3.52 7.11
C TRP A 42 -12.83 4.89 6.87
N GLY A 43 -13.19 5.15 5.61
CA GLY A 43 -13.93 6.35 5.21
C GLY A 43 -15.38 6.01 4.88
N TYR A 44 -16.35 6.65 5.54
CA TYR A 44 -17.79 6.39 5.32
C TYR A 44 -18.15 4.89 5.35
N GLU A 45 -17.63 4.17 6.36
CA GLU A 45 -17.81 2.72 6.54
C GLU A 45 -17.27 1.84 5.39
N LYS A 46 -16.47 2.42 4.49
CA LYS A 46 -15.80 1.70 3.41
C LYS A 46 -14.31 1.65 3.67
N LEU A 47 -13.77 0.44 3.67
CA LEU A 47 -12.32 0.23 3.73
C LEU A 47 -11.68 0.71 2.42
N ARG A 48 -10.68 1.57 2.56
CA ARG A 48 -9.80 2.05 1.48
C ARG A 48 -8.40 1.52 1.73
N LEU A 49 -7.78 0.97 0.70
CA LEU A 49 -6.40 0.48 0.77
C LEU A 49 -5.50 1.37 -0.05
N LYS A 50 -4.38 1.81 0.54
CA LYS A 50 -3.36 2.61 -0.12
C LYS A 50 -1.99 2.02 0.14
N GLY A 51 -1.21 1.84 -0.92
CA GLY A 51 0.15 1.33 -0.84
C GLY A 51 1.19 2.45 -0.71
N PHE A 52 2.21 2.19 0.11
CA PHE A 52 3.37 3.05 0.33
C PHE A 52 4.68 2.24 0.22
N LEU A 53 5.74 2.89 -0.22
CA LEU A 53 7.09 2.36 -0.35
C LEU A 53 7.93 2.83 0.84
N ARG A 54 9.02 2.11 1.11
CA ARG A 54 10.07 2.61 2.02
C ARG A 54 10.67 3.91 1.47
N ASP A 55 11.07 4.80 2.38
CA ASP A 55 11.64 6.11 2.01
C ASP A 55 12.94 6.02 1.20
N ASN A 56 13.65 4.89 1.29
CA ASN A 56 14.89 4.64 0.52
C ASN A 56 14.66 3.83 -0.77
N HIS A 57 13.40 3.63 -1.19
CA HIS A 57 13.08 2.88 -2.40
C HIS A 57 13.32 3.73 -3.66
N PRO A 58 14.00 3.24 -4.71
CA PRO A 58 14.41 4.06 -5.85
C PRO A 58 13.24 4.68 -6.66
N LYS A 59 12.05 4.07 -6.58
CA LYS A 59 10.82 4.55 -7.24
C LYS A 59 9.86 5.30 -6.28
N VAL A 60 10.33 5.69 -5.10
CA VAL A 60 9.50 6.40 -4.12
C VAL A 60 9.28 7.85 -4.54
N ASN A 61 8.04 8.31 -4.41
CA ASN A 61 7.69 9.72 -4.51
C ASN A 61 7.17 10.18 -3.15
N ARG A 62 7.11 11.50 -2.92
CA ARG A 62 6.67 12.06 -1.64
C ARG A 62 5.31 11.53 -1.17
N ASP A 63 4.38 11.34 -2.10
CA ASP A 63 3.01 10.89 -1.81
C ASP A 63 2.89 9.37 -1.57
N THR A 64 3.93 8.61 -1.95
CA THR A 64 4.00 7.16 -1.75
C THR A 64 5.08 6.75 -0.77
N ALA A 65 5.76 7.71 -0.14
CA ALA A 65 6.77 7.47 0.87
C ALA A 65 6.14 7.08 2.21
N PHE A 66 6.82 6.25 2.98
CA PHE A 66 6.40 5.90 4.33
C PHE A 66 6.28 7.15 5.21
N SER A 67 7.15 8.14 5.02
CA SER A 67 7.04 9.44 5.71
C SER A 67 5.73 10.18 5.41
N GLY A 68 5.14 9.99 4.23
CA GLY A 68 3.90 10.64 3.79
C GLY A 68 2.62 10.00 4.35
N ILE A 69 2.73 8.90 5.08
CA ILE A 69 1.59 8.18 5.68
C ILE A 69 0.80 9.09 6.62
N THR A 70 1.50 9.85 7.46
CA THR A 70 0.88 10.74 8.44
C THR A 70 0.08 11.83 7.74
N ASP A 71 0.63 12.39 6.67
CA ASP A 71 -0.05 13.41 5.86
C ASP A 71 -1.29 12.82 5.18
N TYR A 72 -1.19 11.61 4.61
CA TYR A 72 -2.34 10.92 4.02
C TYR A 72 -3.46 10.69 5.05
N ILE A 73 -3.13 10.25 6.26
CA ILE A 73 -4.13 10.07 7.31
C ILE A 73 -4.76 11.43 7.66
N ASN A 74 -3.97 12.47 7.88
CA ASN A 74 -4.50 13.79 8.26
C ASN A 74 -5.38 14.41 7.17
N GLU A 75 -5.08 14.17 5.90
CA GLU A 75 -5.81 14.74 4.76
C GLU A 75 -7.07 13.94 4.40
N TYR A 76 -7.00 12.60 4.44
CA TYR A 76 -8.07 11.72 3.93
C TYR A 76 -8.86 10.98 5.02
N CYS A 77 -8.29 10.84 6.22
CA CYS A 77 -8.91 10.17 7.37
C CYS A 77 -9.44 11.27 8.31
N ASN A 78 -10.71 11.65 8.12
CA ASN A 78 -11.42 12.65 8.92
C ASN A 78 -11.29 12.40 10.44
N PHE A 79 -11.58 13.41 11.27
CA PHE A 79 -11.53 13.30 12.73
C PHE A 79 -12.18 12.00 13.25
N GLY A 80 -11.35 11.14 13.85
CA GLY A 80 -11.78 9.90 14.47
C GLY A 80 -11.89 8.68 13.55
N CYS A 81 -11.44 8.78 12.30
CA CYS A 81 -11.32 7.65 11.38
C CYS A 81 -10.36 6.57 11.92
N ALA A 82 -10.79 5.32 11.81
CA ALA A 82 -10.04 4.14 12.24
C ALA A 82 -9.12 3.71 11.09
N TYR A 83 -7.88 3.34 11.40
CA TYR A 83 -6.94 2.89 10.39
C TYR A 83 -5.97 1.84 10.92
N PHE A 84 -5.39 1.08 10.01
CA PHE A 84 -4.33 0.14 10.29
C PHE A 84 -3.20 0.27 9.27
N VAL A 85 -2.02 -0.20 9.66
CA VAL A 85 -0.85 -0.25 8.78
C VAL A 85 -0.27 -1.67 8.80
N LEU A 86 -0.17 -2.25 7.61
CA LEU A 86 0.52 -3.50 7.37
C LEU A 86 1.88 -3.23 6.75
N GLN A 87 2.90 -3.97 7.18
CA GLN A 87 4.23 -4.00 6.60
C GLN A 87 4.48 -5.36 5.95
N LYS A 88 5.01 -5.35 4.73
CA LYS A 88 5.46 -6.56 4.05
C LYS A 88 6.74 -7.09 4.71
N SER A 89 6.76 -8.37 5.11
CA SER A 89 7.92 -8.99 5.75
C SER A 89 9.10 -9.12 4.78
N LYS A 90 10.31 -8.93 5.30
CA LYS A 90 11.54 -8.86 4.49
C LYS A 90 11.96 -10.18 3.84
N GLU A 91 11.53 -11.33 4.37
CA GLU A 91 11.84 -12.65 3.77
C GLU A 91 11.28 -12.81 2.35
N ASN A 92 10.30 -11.99 1.97
CA ASN A 92 9.72 -11.98 0.63
C ASN A 92 10.35 -10.96 -0.33
N ILE A 93 11.42 -10.26 0.11
CA ILE A 93 12.24 -9.37 -0.74
C ILE A 93 13.37 -10.21 -1.37
N LYS A 94 13.00 -11.26 -2.11
CA LYS A 94 13.87 -11.80 -3.16
C LYS A 94 13.27 -11.35 -4.47
N GLU A 95 13.77 -10.20 -4.93
CA GLU A 95 13.85 -9.74 -6.32
C GLU A 95 12.75 -10.28 -7.26
N THR A 96 11.65 -9.54 -7.36
CA THR A 96 10.82 -9.58 -8.57
C THR A 96 11.25 -8.36 -9.41
N PRO A 97 11.91 -8.54 -10.58
CA PRO A 97 12.15 -7.44 -11.48
C PRO A 97 10.78 -6.91 -11.90
N THR A 98 10.50 -5.64 -11.59
CA THR A 98 9.30 -4.97 -12.11
C THR A 98 9.44 -4.96 -13.64
N PRO A 99 8.48 -5.46 -14.43
CA PRO A 99 8.51 -5.23 -15.86
C PRO A 99 8.45 -3.72 -16.09
N GLU A 100 9.55 -3.20 -16.62
CA GLU A 100 9.67 -1.89 -17.20
C GLU A 100 8.85 -1.94 -18.49
N SER A 101 7.60 -1.45 -18.45
CA SER A 101 6.88 -1.14 -19.68
C SER A 101 7.45 0.17 -20.20
N GLN A 102 8.49 0.02 -21.02
CA GLN A 102 8.76 0.89 -22.15
C GLN A 102 7.47 0.97 -22.98
N GLU A 103 6.90 2.17 -23.13
CA GLU A 103 6.03 2.47 -24.26
C GLU A 103 6.83 3.39 -25.18
N GLU A 104 7.32 2.77 -26.26
CA GLU A 104 8.00 3.37 -27.39
C GLU A 104 7.13 4.41 -28.10
N GLU A 105 7.84 5.36 -28.70
CA GLU A 105 7.40 6.23 -29.78
C GLU A 105 6.41 5.56 -30.75
N LYS A 106 5.32 6.28 -31.06
CA LYS A 106 4.74 6.24 -32.40
C LYS A 106 4.81 7.62 -33.03
N THR A 107 5.79 7.75 -33.91
CA THR A 107 5.73 8.49 -35.18
C THR A 107 4.31 8.48 -35.78
N VAL A 108 3.74 9.66 -36.02
CA VAL A 108 2.83 9.86 -37.15
C VAL A 108 3.30 11.10 -37.90
N SER A 109 3.98 10.80 -39.00
CA SER A 109 4.13 11.64 -40.18
C SER A 109 2.77 12.07 -40.73
N VAL A 110 2.60 13.38 -40.95
CA VAL A 110 1.97 13.97 -42.15
C VAL A 110 2.73 15.25 -42.49
#